data_AF-A0A3P7VZS1-F1
#
_entry.id   AF-A0A3P7VZS1-F1
#
_cell.length_a   1.000
_cell.length_b   1.000
_cell.length_c   1.000
_cell.angle_alpha   90.00
_cell.angle_beta   90.00
_cell.angle_gamma   90.00
#
_symmetry.space_group_name_H-M   'P 1'
#
loop_
_entity.id
_entity.type
_entity.pdbx_description
1 polymer ?
#
loop_
_entity_poly.entity_id
_entity_poly.type
_entity_poly.pdbx_seq_one_letter_code
_entity_poly.pdbx_strand_id
1 'polypeptide(L)'
;MLNNHSIIFAVFEESEDPASRSFFSEIIASVSDVKFSHNGRYLLTRDYLTAKVWDINMESGPVETYSVHDYLRSKLCTLYENDSIFDKFEVDWSGDDNHILTGSYNNFFRSFKRGVDASVAKTYEKRVLAGTVETQADEDVSADSLDFTKKILHTAWHPKQNIIALAATNRLYIFQDK
;
A
#
# COMPACT_ATOMS: atom_id res chain seq x y z
N MET A 1 6.10 27.25 1.71
CA MET A 1 5.85 26.98 3.14
C MET A 1 4.45 27.48 3.46
N LEU A 2 3.64 26.71 4.18
CA LEU A 2 2.28 27.09 4.56
C LEU A 2 2.35 28.26 5.55
N ASN A 3 1.69 29.38 5.25
CA ASN A 3 1.66 30.56 6.12
C ASN A 3 0.63 30.36 7.25
N ASN A 4 0.68 31.16 8.32
CA ASN A 4 -0.25 31.14 9.46
C ASN A 4 -1.74 31.40 9.12
N HIS A 5 -2.08 31.55 7.84
CA HIS A 5 -3.46 31.66 7.32
C HIS A 5 -3.83 30.47 6.43
N SER A 6 -3.14 29.35 6.57
CA SER A 6 -3.47 28.14 5.81
C SER A 6 -4.77 27.57 6.34
N ILE A 7 -5.82 27.69 5.53
CA ILE A 7 -7.14 27.12 5.79
C ILE A 7 -7.12 25.68 5.25
N ILE A 8 -7.77 24.76 5.96
CA ILE A 8 -8.04 23.41 5.42
C ILE A 8 -8.86 23.59 4.14
N PHE A 9 -8.25 23.31 2.99
CA PHE A 9 -8.87 23.52 1.68
C PHE A 9 -9.94 22.47 1.37
N ALA A 10 -9.71 21.23 1.80
CA ALA A 10 -10.63 20.11 1.63
C ALA A 10 -10.36 19.04 2.71
N VAL A 11 -11.39 18.28 3.08
CA VAL A 11 -11.29 17.11 3.96
C VAL A 11 -11.77 15.91 3.16
N PHE A 12 -10.91 14.90 3.06
CA PHE A 12 -11.25 13.63 2.41
C PHE A 12 -11.48 12.60 3.51
N GLU A 13 -12.72 12.18 3.69
CA GLU A 13 -13.11 11.20 4.68
C GLU A 13 -14.01 10.16 4.02
N GLU A 14 -13.72 8.88 4.28
CA GLU A 14 -14.59 7.80 3.87
C GLU A 14 -15.53 7.48 5.04
N SER A 15 -16.84 7.54 4.81
CA SER A 15 -17.82 7.17 5.81
C SER A 15 -17.80 5.64 6.02
N GLU A 16 -17.29 5.17 7.15
CA GLU A 16 -17.42 3.75 7.52
C GLU A 16 -18.85 3.44 7.95
N ASP A 17 -19.41 2.33 7.45
CA ASP A 17 -20.69 1.81 7.93
C ASP A 17 -20.54 1.43 9.42
N PRO A 18 -21.34 2.01 10.33
CA PRO A 18 -21.30 1.68 11.76
C PRO A 18 -21.45 0.19 12.05
N ALA A 19 -22.14 -0.57 11.17
CA ALA A 19 -22.31 -2.02 11.30
C ALA A 19 -21.04 -2.82 10.97
N SER A 20 -20.11 -2.23 10.21
CA SER A 20 -18.81 -2.81 9.85
C SER A 20 -17.69 -2.42 10.80
N ARG A 21 -17.95 -1.48 11.71
CA ARG A 21 -16.96 -0.93 12.63
C ARG A 21 -16.59 -1.96 13.69
N SER A 22 -15.31 -2.32 13.71
CA SER A 22 -14.70 -3.16 14.74
C SER A 22 -13.85 -2.31 15.68
N PHE A 23 -13.41 -2.90 16.80
CA PHE A 23 -12.41 -2.27 17.68
C PHE A 23 -11.14 -1.85 16.91
N PHE A 24 -10.76 -2.62 15.89
CA PHE A 24 -9.54 -2.37 15.11
C PHE A 24 -9.73 -1.35 13.99
N SER A 25 -10.96 -0.91 13.68
CA SER A 25 -11.24 -0.05 12.53
C SER A 25 -10.40 1.23 12.51
N GLU A 26 -10.30 1.91 13.65
CA GLU A 26 -9.50 3.15 13.75
C GLU A 26 -8.00 2.89 13.59
N ILE A 27 -7.51 1.76 14.08
CA ILE A 27 -6.10 1.38 13.99
C ILE A 27 -5.74 1.09 12.53
N ILE A 28 -6.54 0.29 11.84
CA ILE A 28 -6.28 -0.12 10.45
C ILE A 28 -6.60 0.97 9.42
N ALA A 29 -7.51 1.90 9.73
CA ALA A 29 -7.85 3.05 8.89
C ALA A 29 -6.81 4.19 9.01
N SER A 30 -5.91 4.12 9.99
CA SER A 30 -4.81 5.07 10.13
C SER A 30 -3.92 5.07 8.88
N VAL A 31 -3.80 6.25 8.25
CA VAL A 31 -3.00 6.42 7.04
C VAL A 31 -1.51 6.42 7.39
N SER A 32 -0.76 5.49 6.79
CA SER A 32 0.68 5.34 6.98
C SER A 32 1.52 6.21 6.04
N ASP A 33 1.01 6.50 4.82
CA ASP A 33 1.73 7.28 3.81
C ASP A 33 0.77 8.01 2.85
N VAL A 34 1.21 9.15 2.30
CA VAL A 34 0.47 9.97 1.32
C VAL A 34 1.40 10.58 0.28
N LYS A 35 1.08 10.40 -1.01
CA LYS A 35 1.87 10.95 -2.13
C LYS A 35 1.00 11.50 -3.25
N PHE A 36 1.30 12.72 -3.70
CA PHE A 36 0.74 13.25 -4.95
C PHE A 36 1.22 12.43 -6.14
N SER A 37 0.33 12.21 -7.10
CA SER A 37 0.70 11.73 -8.42
C SER A 37 1.60 12.75 -9.12
N HIS A 38 2.41 12.29 -10.07
CA HIS A 38 3.31 13.15 -10.82
C HIS A 38 2.56 14.22 -11.64
N ASN A 39 1.34 13.89 -12.11
CA ASN A 39 0.46 14.85 -12.78
C ASN A 39 -0.28 15.81 -11.84
N GLY A 40 -0.16 15.64 -10.52
CA GLY A 40 -0.75 16.51 -9.49
C GLY A 40 -2.26 16.41 -9.31
N ARG A 41 -2.98 15.59 -10.09
CA ARG A 41 -4.45 15.45 -9.99
C ARG A 41 -4.88 14.47 -8.89
N TYR A 42 -4.05 13.49 -8.57
CA TYR A 42 -4.43 12.42 -7.67
C TYR A 42 -3.56 12.40 -6.42
N LEU A 43 -4.14 11.90 -5.33
CA LEU A 43 -3.42 11.52 -4.12
C LEU A 43 -3.47 10.02 -3.98
N LEU A 44 -2.36 9.41 -3.60
CA LEU A 44 -2.27 8.01 -3.21
C LEU A 44 -2.07 7.96 -1.71
N THR A 45 -2.91 7.20 -1.01
CA THR A 45 -2.79 6.96 0.42
C THR A 45 -2.63 5.47 0.69
N ARG A 46 -1.91 5.15 1.76
CA ARG A 46 -1.82 3.79 2.29
C ARG A 46 -2.45 3.75 3.67
N ASP A 47 -3.37 2.82 3.88
CA ASP A 47 -3.76 2.37 5.22
C ASP A 47 -3.27 0.94 5.43
N TYR A 48 -3.57 0.35 6.59
CA TYR A 48 -3.02 -0.97 6.92
C TYR A 48 -3.43 -2.05 5.91
N LEU A 49 -4.68 -2.01 5.44
CA LEU A 49 -5.25 -3.06 4.60
C LEU A 49 -5.25 -2.72 3.11
N THR A 50 -5.26 -1.44 2.75
CA THR A 50 -5.55 -0.98 1.40
C THR A 50 -4.65 0.17 0.97
N ALA A 51 -4.54 0.33 -0.34
CA ALA A 51 -4.04 1.55 -0.97
C ALA A 51 -5.18 2.21 -1.74
N LYS A 52 -5.33 3.52 -1.61
CA LYS A 52 -6.46 4.27 -2.18
C LYS A 52 -5.97 5.43 -3.02
N VAL A 53 -6.60 5.63 -4.18
CA VAL A 53 -6.37 6.81 -5.03
C VAL A 53 -7.54 7.75 -4.87
N TRP A 54 -7.25 9.03 -4.65
CA TRP A 54 -8.22 10.10 -4.49
C TRP A 54 -8.02 11.09 -5.63
N ASP A 55 -9.10 11.62 -6.20
CA ASP A 55 -9.03 12.78 -7.09
C ASP A 55 -9.20 14.04 -6.25
N ILE A 56 -8.26 14.99 -6.35
CA ILE A 56 -8.30 16.22 -5.54
C ILE A 56 -9.54 17.08 -5.82
N ASN A 57 -10.25 16.82 -6.91
CA ASN A 57 -11.49 17.51 -7.29
C ASN A 57 -12.75 16.74 -6.89
N MET A 58 -12.62 15.57 -6.24
CA MET A 58 -13.73 14.73 -5.80
C MET A 58 -13.50 14.29 -4.34
N GLU A 59 -14.09 15.03 -3.41
CA GLU A 59 -13.96 14.77 -1.97
C GLU A 59 -14.89 13.67 -1.43
N SER A 60 -15.81 13.16 -2.25
CA SER A 60 -16.82 12.17 -1.83
C SER A 60 -16.25 10.81 -1.43
N GLY A 61 -14.99 10.53 -1.78
CA GLY A 61 -14.34 9.26 -1.50
C GLY A 61 -13.18 8.97 -2.46
N PRO A 62 -12.49 7.84 -2.27
CA PRO A 62 -11.46 7.39 -3.20
C PRO A 62 -12.08 7.01 -4.56
N VAL A 63 -11.37 7.33 -5.64
CA VAL A 63 -11.74 6.92 -7.00
C VAL A 63 -11.32 5.49 -7.31
N GLU A 64 -10.30 4.98 -6.60
CA GLU A 64 -9.80 3.60 -6.74
C GLU A 64 -9.38 3.08 -5.36
N THR A 65 -9.69 1.81 -5.06
CA THR A 65 -9.30 1.14 -3.81
C THR A 65 -8.69 -0.22 -4.13
N TYR A 66 -7.47 -0.47 -3.63
CA TYR A 66 -6.71 -1.69 -3.85
C TYR A 66 -6.50 -2.45 -2.55
N SER A 67 -7.03 -3.67 -2.48
CA SER A 67 -6.84 -4.57 -1.34
C SER A 67 -5.41 -5.11 -1.29
N VAL A 68 -4.65 -4.71 -0.27
CA VAL A 68 -3.28 -5.18 -0.08
C VAL A 68 -3.22 -6.33 0.92
N HIS A 69 -3.88 -6.19 2.08
CA HIS A 69 -3.79 -7.15 3.19
C HIS A 69 -5.15 -7.72 3.62
N ASP A 70 -6.12 -7.85 2.71
CA ASP A 70 -7.43 -8.40 3.08
C ASP A 70 -7.36 -9.80 3.72
N TYR A 71 -6.37 -10.62 3.33
CA TYR A 71 -6.09 -11.93 3.92
C TYR A 71 -5.65 -11.87 5.40
N LEU A 72 -5.31 -10.69 5.94
CA LEU A 72 -4.95 -10.48 7.34
C LEU A 72 -6.14 -10.09 8.23
N ARG A 73 -7.32 -9.83 7.67
CA ARG A 73 -8.50 -9.38 8.45
C ARG A 73 -8.89 -10.35 9.56
N SER A 74 -8.77 -11.66 9.32
CA SER A 74 -9.05 -12.69 10.33
C SER A 74 -7.98 -12.76 11.44
N LYS A 75 -6.86 -12.05 11.30
CA LYS A 75 -5.69 -12.11 12.19
C LYS A 75 -5.41 -10.83 12.95
N LEU A 76 -6.29 -9.83 12.88
CA LEU A 76 -6.07 -8.51 13.49
C LEU A 76 -5.76 -8.59 14.99
N CYS A 77 -6.39 -9.52 15.74
CA CYS A 77 -6.07 -9.74 17.14
C CYS A 77 -4.60 -10.16 17.34
N THR A 78 -4.12 -11.16 16.60
CA THR A 78 -2.73 -11.63 16.69
C THR A 78 -1.73 -10.56 16.26
N LEU A 79 -2.08 -9.78 15.23
CA LEU A 79 -1.26 -8.66 14.74
C LEU A 79 -1.21 -7.50 15.74
N TYR A 80 -2.26 -7.32 16.53
CA TYR A 80 -2.28 -6.37 17.62
C TYR A 80 -1.43 -6.85 18.80
N GLU A 81 -1.53 -8.12 19.17
CA GLU A 81 -0.72 -8.72 20.26
C GLU A 81 0.78 -8.67 20.00
N ASN A 82 1.22 -8.70 18.74
CA ASN A 82 2.63 -8.67 18.35
C ASN A 82 3.09 -7.32 17.78
N ASP A 83 2.29 -6.26 17.96
CA ASP A 83 2.51 -4.89 17.48
C ASP A 83 2.63 -4.72 15.95
N SER A 84 2.49 -5.78 15.15
CA SER A 84 2.61 -5.70 13.69
C SER A 84 1.49 -4.86 13.07
N ILE A 85 0.33 -4.77 13.72
CA ILE A 85 -0.79 -3.92 13.25
C ILE A 85 -0.42 -2.42 13.16
N PHE A 86 0.65 -2.00 13.84
CA PHE A 86 1.13 -0.62 13.85
C PHE A 86 2.22 -0.34 12.80
N ASP A 87 2.57 -1.34 11.99
CA ASP A 87 3.54 -1.19 10.92
C ASP A 87 3.05 -0.19 9.86
N LYS A 88 3.94 0.74 9.49
CA LYS A 88 3.66 1.80 8.53
C LYS A 88 4.26 1.46 7.17
N PHE A 89 3.43 0.90 6.29
CA PHE A 89 3.81 0.60 4.92
C PHE A 89 3.72 1.87 4.05
N GLU A 90 4.71 2.08 3.20
CA GLU A 90 4.71 3.17 2.21
C GLU A 90 4.08 2.73 0.88
N VAL A 91 3.74 3.73 0.06
CA VAL A 91 3.26 3.54 -1.32
C VAL A 91 4.03 4.42 -2.28
N ASP A 92 4.15 4.01 -3.54
CA ASP A 92 4.77 4.81 -4.59
C ASP A 92 4.00 4.75 -5.90
N TRP A 93 4.05 5.85 -6.63
CA TRP A 93 3.57 5.95 -8.00
C TRP A 93 4.65 5.45 -8.97
N SER A 94 4.24 4.74 -10.02
CA SER A 94 5.10 4.63 -11.21
C SER A 94 5.30 6.00 -11.84
N GLY A 95 6.39 6.18 -12.59
CA GLY A 95 6.72 7.47 -13.21
C GLY A 95 5.67 8.03 -14.17
N ASP A 96 4.76 7.18 -14.66
CA ASP A 96 3.65 7.54 -15.55
C ASP A 96 2.27 7.60 -14.84
N ASP A 97 2.25 7.47 -13.51
CA ASP A 97 1.04 7.39 -12.68
C ASP A 97 0.06 6.26 -13.05
N ASN A 98 0.47 5.25 -13.83
CA ASN A 98 -0.40 4.15 -14.25
C ASN A 98 -0.37 2.94 -13.32
N HIS A 99 0.64 2.85 -12.46
CA HIS A 99 0.78 1.79 -11.46
C HIS A 99 1.08 2.39 -10.10
N ILE A 100 0.75 1.62 -9.07
CA ILE A 100 1.21 1.87 -7.71
C ILE A 100 2.07 0.69 -7.24
N LEU A 101 2.97 0.96 -6.31
CA LEU A 101 3.84 -0.01 -5.65
C LEU A 101 3.68 0.12 -4.16
N THR A 102 3.70 -1.01 -3.45
CA THR A 102 3.72 -1.01 -2.00
C THR A 102 4.30 -2.32 -1.45
N GLY A 103 4.86 -2.26 -0.25
CA GLY A 103 5.37 -3.41 0.45
C GLY A 103 4.32 -4.16 1.28
N SER A 104 4.71 -5.32 1.77
CA SER A 104 3.93 -6.20 2.65
C SER A 104 4.86 -7.05 3.53
N TYR A 105 4.27 -7.94 4.32
CA TYR A 105 4.97 -8.93 5.12
C TYR A 105 5.61 -10.01 4.26
N ASN A 106 6.41 -10.86 4.90
CA ASN A 106 7.12 -11.98 4.29
C ASN A 106 8.08 -11.58 3.14
N ASN A 107 8.51 -10.31 3.11
CA ASN A 107 9.24 -9.67 2.01
C ASN A 107 8.46 -9.64 0.67
N PHE A 108 7.14 -9.60 0.73
CA PHE A 108 6.34 -9.34 -0.45
C PHE A 108 6.31 -7.85 -0.78
N PHE A 109 6.25 -7.57 -2.08
CA PHE A 109 5.78 -6.30 -2.60
C PHE A 109 4.69 -6.56 -3.62
N ARG A 110 3.81 -5.59 -3.78
CA ARG A 110 2.68 -5.63 -4.70
C ARG A 110 2.69 -4.42 -5.61
N SER A 111 2.37 -4.64 -6.87
CA SER A 111 2.08 -3.58 -7.82
C SER A 111 0.70 -3.74 -8.42
N PHE A 112 -0.05 -2.64 -8.46
CA PHE A 112 -1.39 -2.58 -9.00
C PHE A 112 -1.42 -1.64 -10.20
N LYS A 113 -2.04 -2.08 -11.29
CA LYS A 113 -2.35 -1.24 -12.45
C LYS A 113 -3.62 -0.46 -12.18
N ARG A 114 -3.62 0.82 -12.57
CA ARG A 114 -4.74 1.73 -12.41
C ARG A 114 -5.75 1.65 -13.54
N GLY A 115 -6.98 2.11 -13.26
CA GLY A 115 -8.05 2.21 -14.24
C GLY A 115 -8.56 0.88 -14.77
N VAL A 116 -8.29 -0.22 -14.05
CA VAL A 116 -8.83 -1.55 -14.31
C VAL A 116 -9.61 -2.03 -13.10
N ASP A 117 -10.50 -3.00 -13.28
CA ASP A 117 -11.27 -3.56 -12.18
C ASP A 117 -10.35 -4.09 -11.07
N ALA A 118 -10.71 -3.83 -9.81
CA ALA A 118 -9.88 -4.16 -8.64
C ALA A 118 -9.50 -5.65 -8.55
N SER A 119 -10.36 -6.54 -9.05
CA SER A 119 -10.10 -7.99 -9.13
C SER A 119 -8.98 -8.36 -10.12
N VAL A 120 -8.67 -7.48 -11.06
CA VAL A 120 -7.67 -7.67 -12.14
C VAL A 120 -6.52 -6.66 -12.03
N ALA A 121 -6.60 -5.72 -11.08
CA ALA A 121 -5.62 -4.66 -10.89
C ALA A 121 -4.27 -5.17 -10.38
N LYS A 122 -4.26 -6.26 -9.61
CA LYS A 122 -3.03 -6.86 -9.08
C LYS A 122 -2.19 -7.39 -10.24
N THR A 123 -1.12 -6.65 -10.56
CA THR A 123 -0.29 -6.95 -11.73
C THR A 123 0.92 -7.78 -11.34
N TYR A 124 1.50 -7.52 -10.16
CA TYR A 124 2.65 -8.26 -9.66
C TYR A 124 2.57 -8.44 -8.14
N GLU A 125 2.74 -9.67 -7.68
CA GLU A 125 3.15 -9.99 -6.30
C GLU A 125 4.38 -10.88 -6.38
N LYS A 126 5.45 -10.45 -5.70
CA LYS A 126 6.71 -11.16 -5.72
C LYS A 126 7.34 -11.14 -4.36
N ARG A 127 7.96 -12.27 -3.99
CA ARG A 127 8.73 -12.39 -2.75
C ARG A 127 10.20 -12.14 -3.05
N VAL A 128 10.82 -11.29 -2.25
CA VAL A 128 12.26 -11.06 -2.35
C VAL A 128 13.01 -11.98 -1.39
N LEU A 129 13.83 -12.87 -1.97
CA LEU A 129 14.74 -13.76 -1.26
C LEU A 129 16.19 -13.38 -1.57
N ALA A 130 17.13 -13.92 -0.81
CA ALA A 130 18.56 -13.58 -0.89
C ALA A 130 19.14 -13.78 -2.31
N GLY A 131 19.08 -12.75 -3.16
CA GLY A 131 19.61 -12.77 -4.52
C GLY A 131 18.63 -13.24 -5.60
N THR A 132 17.39 -13.59 -5.27
CA THR A 132 16.36 -14.05 -6.23
C THR A 132 15.01 -13.41 -5.97
N VAL A 133 14.21 -13.31 -7.03
CA VAL A 133 12.80 -12.92 -6.94
C VAL A 133 11.97 -14.11 -7.34
N GLU A 134 11.14 -14.59 -6.42
CA GLU A 134 10.18 -15.64 -6.72
C GLU A 134 8.84 -14.99 -7.06
N THR A 135 8.36 -15.22 -8.29
CA THR A 135 6.98 -14.94 -8.65
C THR A 135 6.15 -16.02 -7.97
N GLN A 136 5.55 -15.68 -6.84
CA GLN A 136 4.64 -16.58 -6.18
C GLN A 136 3.28 -16.44 -6.88
N ALA A 137 2.87 -17.50 -7.59
CA ALA A 137 1.50 -17.60 -8.07
C ALA A 137 0.55 -17.59 -6.86
N ASP A 138 -0.68 -17.11 -7.07
CA ASP A 138 -1.79 -16.95 -6.11
C ASP A 138 -2.22 -18.24 -5.35
N GLU A 139 -1.34 -19.21 -5.14
CA GLU A 139 -1.60 -20.31 -4.22
C GLU A 139 -1.54 -19.77 -2.79
N ASP A 140 -2.72 -19.40 -2.29
CA ASP A 140 -3.11 -19.27 -0.88
C ASP A 140 -1.92 -19.21 0.06
N VAL A 141 -1.25 -18.05 0.11
CA VAL A 141 -0.28 -17.79 1.16
C VAL A 141 -1.08 -17.75 2.45
N SER A 142 -1.19 -18.91 3.10
CA SER A 142 -1.91 -19.04 4.35
C SER A 142 -1.33 -17.99 5.27
N ALA A 143 -2.22 -17.16 5.82
CA ALA A 143 -1.81 -16.13 6.74
C ALA A 143 -1.09 -16.75 7.97
N ASP A 144 -1.22 -18.06 8.23
CA ASP A 144 -0.48 -18.83 9.24
C ASP A 144 0.99 -19.10 8.90
N SER A 145 1.36 -19.02 7.63
CA SER A 145 2.74 -19.25 7.16
C SER A 145 3.55 -17.97 6.96
N LEU A 146 2.94 -16.81 7.22
CA LEU A 146 3.59 -15.51 7.04
C LEU A 146 4.59 -15.24 8.16
N ASP A 147 5.80 -14.86 7.75
CA ASP A 147 6.81 -14.32 8.65
C ASP A 147 6.64 -12.79 8.76
N PHE A 148 5.98 -12.34 9.82
CA PHE A 148 5.72 -10.91 10.09
C PHE A 148 6.99 -10.14 10.48
N THR A 149 8.09 -10.82 10.80
CA THR A 149 9.39 -10.17 11.06
C THR A 149 10.07 -9.73 9.77
N LYS A 150 9.74 -10.38 8.66
CA LYS A 150 10.15 -10.00 7.31
C LYS A 150 9.12 -9.06 6.73
N LYS A 151 9.51 -7.83 6.42
CA LYS A 151 8.59 -6.81 5.92
C LYS A 151 9.33 -5.83 5.03
N ILE A 152 8.61 -5.34 4.02
CA ILE A 152 9.03 -4.23 3.19
C ILE A 152 8.19 -3.03 3.60
N LEU A 153 8.76 -2.14 4.41
CA LEU A 153 8.06 -0.93 4.87
C LEU A 153 8.31 0.24 3.92
N HIS A 154 9.50 0.32 3.34
CA HIS A 154 9.92 1.41 2.48
C HIS A 154 10.14 0.94 1.06
N THR A 155 9.59 1.70 0.12
CA THR A 155 9.72 1.46 -1.31
C THR A 155 10.08 2.76 -2.03
N ALA A 156 10.57 2.65 -3.25
CA ALA A 156 10.68 3.78 -4.15
C ALA A 156 10.54 3.29 -5.59
N TRP A 157 9.79 4.03 -6.42
CA TRP A 157 9.77 3.84 -7.86
C TRP A 157 10.56 4.97 -8.52
N HIS A 158 11.46 4.65 -9.44
CA HIS A 158 12.17 5.64 -10.21
C HIS A 158 11.19 6.47 -11.08
N PRO A 159 11.25 7.81 -11.06
CA PRO A 159 10.23 8.68 -11.67
C PRO A 159 10.21 8.66 -13.21
N LYS A 160 11.22 8.05 -13.85
CA LYS A 160 11.35 8.03 -15.32
C LYS A 160 11.66 6.67 -15.92
N GLN A 161 11.91 5.66 -15.09
CA GLN A 161 12.39 4.37 -15.55
C GLN A 161 11.65 3.28 -14.80
N ASN A 162 11.52 2.10 -15.40
CA ASN A 162 10.91 0.95 -14.75
C ASN A 162 11.90 0.29 -13.78
N ILE A 163 12.32 1.06 -12.78
CA ILE A 163 13.24 0.65 -11.72
C ILE A 163 12.54 0.87 -10.39
N ILE A 164 12.52 -0.15 -9.54
CA ILE A 164 12.01 -0.06 -8.18
C ILE A 164 13.12 -0.41 -7.19
N ALA A 165 13.09 0.26 -6.03
CA ALA A 165 13.97 -0.02 -4.91
C ALA A 165 13.13 -0.44 -3.70
N LEU A 166 13.50 -1.53 -3.04
CA LEU A 166 12.79 -2.08 -1.88
C LEU A 166 13.77 -2.25 -0.72
N ALA A 167 13.42 -1.72 0.45
CA ALA A 167 14.16 -1.98 1.67
C ALA A 167 13.49 -3.11 2.45
N ALA A 168 14.22 -4.21 2.67
CA ALA A 168 13.73 -5.34 3.47
C ALA A 168 14.78 -5.73 4.51
N THR A 169 14.41 -5.65 5.79
CA THR A 169 15.32 -5.89 6.93
C THR A 169 16.60 -5.05 6.83
N ASN A 170 17.75 -5.65 6.51
CA ASN A 170 19.06 -5.01 6.41
C ASN A 170 19.59 -4.97 4.97
N ARG A 171 18.71 -5.11 3.97
CA ARG A 171 19.07 -5.18 2.56
C ARG A 171 18.28 -4.19 1.73
N LEU A 172 18.95 -3.64 0.73
CA LEU A 172 18.36 -2.84 -0.32
C LEU A 172 18.36 -3.67 -1.61
N TYR A 173 17.19 -3.82 -2.22
CA TYR A 173 17.02 -4.51 -3.49
C TYR A 173 16.65 -3.50 -4.57
N ILE A 174 17.26 -3.62 -5.74
CA ILE A 174 16.95 -2.80 -6.92
C ILE A 174 16.52 -3.75 -8.03
N PHE A 175 15.32 -3.53 -8.57
CA PHE A 175 14.78 -4.28 -9.69
C PHE A 175 14.61 -3.36 -10.87
N GLN A 176 14.99 -3.84 -12.05
CA GLN A 176 14.76 -3.18 -13.32
C GLN A 176 14.20 -4.22 -14.28
N ASP A 177 13.10 -3.90 -14.95
CA ASP A 177 12.61 -4.74 -16.03
C ASP A 177 13.58 -4.67 -17.22
N LYS A 178 13.87 -5.81 -17.85
CA LYS A 178 14.84 -5.90 -18.94
C LYS A 178 14.22 -5.56 -20.30
#